data_AF-A0AAD4QRG8-F1
#
_entry.id   AF-A0AAD4QRG8-F1
#
_cell.length_a   1.000
_cell.length_b   1.000
_cell.length_c   1.000
_cell.angle_alpha   90.00
_cell.angle_beta   90.00
_cell.angle_gamma   90.00
#
_symmetry.space_group_name_H-M   'P 1'
#
loop_
_entity.id
_entity.type
_entity.pdbx_description
1 polymer ?
#
loop_
_entity_poly.entity_id
_entity_poly.type
_entity_poly.pdbx_seq_one_letter_code
_entity_poly.pdbx_strand_id
1 'polypeptide(L)'
;MGMLNRNNVVLRSTLTIEFGLGRRCFLFSYLPKPIHIAVTLKHPLSGVCHSMKNFARPRRRIYSSSGTQRNVFAAELQVVGGGNEEGGTSTGASASASTEGALFPQQVCIKYASGVDEVSALRREDLLYRRELAPLAGIAVPQTYGFYTGGTMAAPTACLIMELCASTEILKSPDEFCRLAMLTLCKVHSAGIMHNTSLDLRHFVMKGKQVLLVDFARAMAHPCGNAHPILYKDSYSQIMDDEQDEPECEELVKAESNIFWQIAEKLR
;
A
#
# COMPACT_ATOMS: atom_id res chain seq x y z
N MET A 1 14.54 2.44 49.91
CA MET A 1 14.89 3.65 49.13
C MET A 1 15.31 3.17 47.75
N GLY A 2 14.38 3.20 46.78
CA GLY A 2 14.50 2.48 45.52
C GLY A 2 15.34 3.25 44.49
N MET A 3 16.38 2.60 43.97
CA MET A 3 17.16 3.08 42.83
C MET A 3 16.37 2.82 41.54
N LEU A 4 15.65 3.84 41.06
CA LEU A 4 15.17 3.90 39.69
C LEU A 4 16.14 4.77 38.90
N ASN A 5 17.08 4.15 38.17
CA ASN A 5 17.58 4.75 36.94
C ASN A 5 18.30 3.71 36.09
N ARG A 6 17.53 3.02 35.25
CA ARG A 6 18.07 2.43 34.02
C ARG A 6 17.49 3.25 32.88
N ASN A 7 18.37 3.96 32.18
CA ASN A 7 18.10 4.62 30.91
C ASN A 7 17.66 3.54 29.92
N ASN A 8 16.36 3.25 29.86
CA ASN A 8 15.78 2.41 28.83
C ASN A 8 15.84 3.19 27.52
N VAL A 9 16.94 3.05 26.79
CA VAL A 9 17.07 3.53 25.42
C VAL A 9 16.04 2.73 24.61
N VAL A 10 14.92 3.36 24.31
CA VAL A 10 13.90 2.77 23.45
C VAL A 10 14.49 2.70 22.05
N LEU A 11 14.88 1.49 21.64
CA LEU A 11 15.38 1.26 20.31
C LEU A 11 14.25 1.51 19.28
N ARG A 12 14.55 2.27 18.22
CA ARG A 12 13.56 2.66 17.21
C ARG A 12 14.12 2.46 15.82
N SER A 13 13.29 1.95 14.92
CA SER A 13 13.56 1.97 13.49
C SER A 13 13.41 3.39 12.97
N THR A 14 14.27 3.78 12.04
CA THR A 14 14.21 5.11 11.41
C THR A 14 14.02 4.97 9.91
N LEU A 15 13.26 5.90 9.33
CA LEU A 15 13.09 6.07 7.91
C LEU A 15 13.46 7.51 7.55
N THR A 16 14.45 7.67 6.70
CA THR A 16 14.84 8.96 6.13
C THR A 16 14.35 9.02 4.69
N ILE A 17 13.44 9.95 4.39
CA ILE A 17 12.95 10.20 3.03
C ILE A 17 13.66 11.43 2.48
N GLU A 18 14.39 11.27 1.38
CA GLU A 18 14.99 12.38 0.64
C GLU A 18 14.06 12.86 -0.46
N PHE A 19 13.65 14.12 -0.35
CA PHE A 19 12.95 14.86 -1.39
C PHE A 19 13.98 15.62 -2.22
N GLY A 20 13.66 15.87 -3.50
CA GLY A 20 14.48 16.72 -4.36
C GLY A 20 14.83 18.06 -3.69
N LEU A 21 15.98 18.65 -4.06
CA LEU A 21 16.54 19.87 -3.47
C LEU A 21 17.10 19.70 -2.04
N GLY A 22 17.51 18.48 -1.66
CA GLY A 22 18.20 18.21 -0.40
C GLY A 22 17.32 18.27 0.86
N ARG A 23 15.99 18.26 0.69
CA ARG A 23 15.07 18.23 1.84
C ARG A 23 14.92 16.81 2.34
N ARG A 24 14.96 16.62 3.66
CA ARG A 24 14.81 15.30 4.28
C ARG A 24 13.67 15.29 5.29
N CYS A 25 12.96 14.17 5.37
CA CYS A 25 12.00 13.88 6.44
C CYS A 25 12.46 12.65 7.21
N PHE A 26 12.40 12.74 8.54
CA PHE A 26 12.75 11.65 9.45
C PHE A 26 11.48 11.12 10.11
N LEU A 27 11.25 9.82 9.94
CA LEU A 27 10.11 9.11 10.49
C LEU A 27 10.60 7.93 11.33
N PHE A 28 9.77 7.47 12.25
CA PHE A 28 10.13 6.45 13.24
C PHE A 28 9.08 5.35 13.29
N SER A 29 9.52 4.14 13.60
CA SER A 29 8.66 3.00 13.88
C SER A 29 9.20 2.21 15.08
N TYR A 30 8.30 1.58 15.83
CA TYR A 30 8.63 0.73 16.96
C TYR A 30 8.60 -0.73 16.49
N LEU A 31 9.70 -1.18 15.90
CA LEU A 31 9.87 -2.58 15.53
C LEU A 31 10.70 -3.31 16.60
N PRO A 32 10.47 -4.62 16.84
CA PRO A 32 11.25 -5.40 17.80
C PRO A 32 12.74 -5.43 17.49
N LYS A 33 13.09 -5.41 16.19
CA LYS A 33 14.45 -5.27 15.69
C LYS A 33 14.54 -3.91 14.98
N PRO A 34 15.31 -2.94 15.50
CA PRO A 34 15.49 -1.63 14.88
C PRO A 34 16.13 -1.78 13.51
N ILE A 35 15.60 -1.03 12.54
CA ILE A 35 16.13 -0.98 11.18
C ILE A 35 16.18 0.49 10.78
N HIS A 36 17.30 0.89 10.19
CA HIS A 36 17.50 2.24 9.69
C HIS A 36 17.46 2.19 8.17
N ILE A 37 16.55 2.94 7.57
CA ILE A 37 16.26 2.90 6.15
C ILE A 37 16.37 4.31 5.58
N ALA A 38 17.04 4.44 4.44
CA ALA A 38 17.02 5.64 3.63
C ALA A 38 16.24 5.36 2.33
N VAL A 39 15.40 6.30 1.93
CA VAL A 39 14.56 6.18 0.75
C VAL A 39 14.71 7.42 -0.13
N THR A 40 14.99 7.18 -1.41
CA THR A 40 15.07 8.23 -2.44
C THR A 40 13.85 8.13 -3.35
N LEU A 41 12.99 9.15 -3.31
CA LEU A 41 11.80 9.22 -4.17
C LEU A 41 12.22 9.37 -5.64
N LYS A 42 11.65 8.56 -6.53
CA LYS A 42 11.96 8.61 -7.96
C LYS A 42 10.90 9.37 -8.72
N HIS A 43 9.75 8.76 -8.91
CA HIS A 43 8.64 9.37 -9.61
C HIS A 43 7.34 9.12 -8.86
N PRO A 44 6.43 10.09 -8.90
CA PRO A 44 5.07 9.97 -8.41
C PRO A 44 4.33 8.90 -9.22
N LEU A 45 3.57 8.05 -8.53
CA LEU A 45 2.72 7.07 -9.18
C LEU A 45 1.36 7.73 -9.46
N SER A 46 1.18 8.22 -10.69
CA SER A 46 -0.07 8.83 -11.14
C SER A 46 -1.11 7.74 -11.36
N GLY A 47 -2.07 7.66 -10.45
CA GLY A 47 -3.16 6.69 -10.49
C GLY A 47 -3.76 6.51 -9.10
N VAL A 48 -2.91 6.37 -8.09
CA VAL A 48 -3.32 6.00 -6.72
C VAL A 48 -3.55 7.24 -5.83
N CYS A 49 -4.27 8.25 -6.34
CA CYS A 49 -4.57 9.59 -5.77
C CYS A 49 -3.95 10.74 -6.61
N HIS A 50 -4.75 11.44 -7.42
CA HIS A 50 -4.42 12.81 -7.88
C HIS A 50 -4.22 13.72 -6.64
N SER A 51 -3.34 14.74 -6.59
CA SER A 51 -2.98 15.72 -7.63
C SER A 51 -1.56 16.25 -7.42
N MET A 52 -0.68 16.03 -8.40
CA MET A 52 0.60 16.72 -8.51
C MET A 52 0.45 18.06 -9.24
N LYS A 53 0.13 19.13 -8.51
CA LYS A 53 0.38 20.49 -9.01
C LYS A 53 1.34 21.31 -8.15
N ASN A 54 1.83 20.78 -7.02
CA ASN A 54 2.44 21.62 -5.99
C ASN A 54 3.93 21.37 -5.67
N PHE A 55 4.60 20.39 -6.28
CA PHE A 55 5.98 20.07 -5.88
C PHE A 55 7.07 20.76 -6.72
N ALA A 56 6.77 21.21 -7.95
CA ALA A 56 7.76 21.80 -8.85
C ALA A 56 7.71 23.34 -8.96
N ARG A 57 6.78 24.02 -8.28
CA ARG A 57 6.74 25.49 -8.29
C ARG A 57 7.45 26.05 -7.05
N PRO A 58 8.40 26.98 -7.20
CA PRO A 58 8.88 27.80 -6.09
C PRO A 58 7.66 28.48 -5.44
N ARG A 59 7.38 28.15 -4.18
CA ARG A 59 6.17 28.58 -3.46
C ARG A 59 6.04 30.11 -3.45
N ARG A 60 5.01 30.65 -4.12
CA ARG A 60 4.24 31.74 -3.52
C ARG A 60 3.45 31.12 -2.36
N ARG A 61 3.62 31.66 -1.16
CA ARG A 61 2.86 31.28 0.05
C ARG A 61 1.38 31.58 -0.20
N ILE A 62 0.65 30.59 -0.66
CA ILE A 62 -0.80 30.55 -0.45
C ILE A 62 -0.98 29.58 0.71
N TYR A 63 -1.28 30.14 1.88
CA TYR A 63 -1.83 29.40 3.00
C TYR A 63 -3.19 28.84 2.55
N SER A 64 -3.21 27.63 1.98
CA SER A 64 -4.40 26.79 2.09
C SER A 64 -4.42 26.33 3.55
N SER A 65 -5.43 26.77 4.28
CA SER A 65 -5.60 26.58 5.73
C SER A 65 -5.79 25.12 6.17
N SER A 66 -5.84 24.17 5.24
CA SER A 66 -6.08 22.74 5.51
C SER A 66 -5.25 21.84 4.58
N GLY A 67 -3.94 22.11 4.45
CA GLY A 67 -3.03 21.42 3.52
C GLY A 67 -2.73 19.94 3.85
N THR A 68 -3.76 19.13 4.03
CA THR A 68 -3.68 17.67 4.07
C THR A 68 -3.31 17.15 2.69
N GLN A 69 -2.38 16.20 2.63
CA GLN A 69 -1.93 15.62 1.37
C GLN A 69 -1.59 14.15 1.57
N ARG A 70 -1.95 13.35 0.57
CA ARG A 70 -1.55 11.96 0.41
C ARG A 70 -0.94 11.79 -0.97
N ASN A 71 0.26 11.25 -1.01
CA ASN A 71 1.02 11.08 -2.24
C ASN A 71 1.62 9.67 -2.29
N VAL A 72 1.70 9.11 -3.50
CA VAL A 72 2.27 7.78 -3.73
C VAL A 72 3.44 7.90 -4.69
N PHE A 73 4.56 7.25 -4.38
CA PHE A 73 5.80 7.34 -5.14
C PHE A 73 6.42 5.96 -5.35
N ALA A 74 7.03 5.75 -6.51
CA ALA A 74 8.09 4.76 -6.64
C ALA A 74 9.35 5.30 -5.96
N ALA A 75 10.07 4.44 -5.26
CA ALA A 75 11.28 4.86 -4.56
C ALA A 75 12.33 3.75 -4.52
N GLU A 76 13.59 4.16 -4.36
CA GLU A 76 14.70 3.26 -4.05
C GLU A 76 14.92 3.24 -2.53
N LEU A 77 15.06 2.04 -1.99
CA LEU A 77 15.26 1.78 -0.57
C LEU A 77 16.67 1.25 -0.33
N GLN A 78 17.34 1.83 0.65
CA GLN A 78 18.65 1.39 1.13
C GLN A 78 18.61 1.17 2.64
N VAL A 79 19.04 -0.01 3.09
CA VAL A 79 19.21 -0.28 4.52
C VAL A 79 20.54 0.34 4.96
N VAL A 80 20.46 1.29 5.89
CA VAL A 80 21.64 1.92 6.48
C VAL A 80 22.13 1.00 7.59
N GLY A 81 23.11 0.16 7.27
CA GLY A 81 23.74 -0.70 8.25
C GLY A 81 24.33 0.15 9.38
N GLY A 82 23.90 -0.12 10.62
CA GLY A 82 24.65 0.33 11.79
C GLY A 82 25.97 -0.40 11.75
N GLY A 83 27.01 0.25 11.21
CA GLY A 83 28.31 -0.35 11.03
C GLY A 83 28.79 -0.94 12.35
N ASN A 84 29.18 -2.21 12.32
CA ASN A 84 30.11 -2.73 13.31
C ASN A 84 31.41 -1.92 13.16
N GLU A 85 31.64 -1.00 14.09
CA GLU A 85 32.98 -0.57 14.45
C GLU A 85 33.71 -1.75 15.11
N GLU A 86 34.13 -2.74 14.32
CA GLU A 86 35.22 -3.62 14.75
C GLU A 86 36.20 -3.76 13.58
N GLY A 87 37.32 -3.05 13.72
CA GLY A 87 38.45 -3.12 12.82
C GLY A 87 39.00 -4.55 12.79
N GLY A 88 38.72 -5.24 11.70
CA GLY A 88 39.34 -6.53 11.37
C GLY A 88 39.68 -6.54 9.89
N THR A 89 40.94 -6.27 9.57
CA THR A 89 41.48 -6.42 8.22
C THR A 89 41.51 -7.91 7.87
N SER A 90 40.56 -8.40 7.07
CA SER A 90 40.66 -9.74 6.48
C SER A 90 40.25 -9.71 5.01
N THR A 91 41.28 -9.80 4.17
CA THR A 91 41.22 -10.18 2.76
C THR A 91 40.71 -11.61 2.60
N GLY A 92 39.75 -11.82 1.70
CA GLY A 92 39.58 -13.11 1.02
C GLY A 92 38.17 -13.73 1.03
N ALA A 93 37.63 -13.84 -0.18
CA ALA A 93 36.73 -14.89 -0.69
C ALA A 93 35.28 -15.01 -0.16
N SER A 94 34.38 -14.88 -1.13
CA SER A 94 33.06 -15.52 -1.31
C SER A 94 32.72 -16.72 -0.42
N ALA A 95 31.57 -16.65 0.28
CA ALA A 95 30.34 -17.40 -0.04
C ALA A 95 29.36 -17.47 1.15
N SER A 96 28.06 -17.46 0.80
CA SER A 96 26.92 -18.11 1.47
C SER A 96 26.57 -17.82 2.95
N ALA A 97 25.48 -17.07 3.09
CA ALA A 97 24.28 -17.41 3.87
C ALA A 97 24.43 -17.88 5.33
N SER A 98 24.26 -16.93 6.26
CA SER A 98 23.41 -17.12 7.45
C SER A 98 23.20 -15.80 8.19
N THR A 99 22.31 -14.93 7.68
CA THR A 99 21.72 -13.89 8.52
C THR A 99 20.29 -13.66 8.05
N GLU A 100 19.31 -14.09 8.85
CA GLU A 100 17.89 -13.76 8.72
C GLU A 100 17.64 -12.26 8.97
N GLY A 101 18.28 -11.41 8.16
CA GLY A 101 17.84 -10.05 7.94
C GLY A 101 16.81 -10.10 6.83
N ALA A 102 15.57 -9.72 7.12
CA ALA A 102 14.54 -9.55 6.10
C ALA A 102 15.11 -8.68 4.98
N LEU A 103 15.28 -9.27 3.80
CA LEU A 103 15.89 -8.59 2.66
C LEU A 103 14.84 -7.62 2.12
N PHE A 104 14.97 -6.35 2.47
CA PHE A 104 14.11 -5.32 1.90
C PHE A 104 14.36 -5.25 0.39
N PRO A 105 13.30 -5.18 -0.44
CA PRO A 105 13.50 -4.96 -1.87
C PRO A 105 14.13 -3.58 -2.09
N GLN A 106 15.02 -3.51 -3.08
CA GLN A 106 15.67 -2.25 -3.47
C GLN A 106 14.66 -1.23 -4.01
N GLN A 107 13.56 -1.69 -4.62
CA GLN A 107 12.52 -0.84 -5.18
C GLN A 107 11.21 -1.05 -4.43
N VAL A 108 10.60 0.07 -4.02
CA VAL A 108 9.38 0.08 -3.19
C VAL A 108 8.39 1.13 -3.66
N CYS A 109 7.13 0.93 -3.28
CA CYS A 109 6.11 1.94 -3.31
C CYS A 109 6.05 2.63 -1.94
N ILE A 110 6.01 3.96 -1.95
CA ILE A 110 5.91 4.79 -0.75
C ILE A 110 4.58 5.53 -0.79
N LYS A 111 3.72 5.28 0.19
CA LYS A 111 2.52 6.08 0.43
C LYS A 111 2.77 7.02 1.59
N TYR A 112 2.90 8.31 1.27
CA TYR A 112 3.21 9.38 2.22
C TYR A 112 1.96 10.21 2.52
N ALA A 113 1.69 10.45 3.79
CA ALA A 113 0.57 11.26 4.25
C ALA A 113 1.06 12.38 5.18
N SER A 114 0.42 13.55 5.07
CA SER A 114 0.62 14.68 5.98
C SER A 114 -0.71 15.29 6.40
N GLY A 115 -0.81 15.67 7.68
CA GLY A 115 -2.02 16.19 8.30
C GLY A 115 -2.80 15.09 9.04
N VAL A 116 -3.61 15.52 10.02
CA VAL A 116 -4.24 14.62 11.01
C VAL A 116 -5.12 13.57 10.34
N ASP A 117 -6.00 13.98 9.42
CA ASP A 117 -6.97 13.09 8.78
C ASP A 117 -6.27 12.07 7.87
N GLU A 118 -5.31 12.52 7.05
CA GLU A 118 -4.60 11.66 6.11
C GLU A 118 -3.69 10.65 6.80
N VAL A 119 -3.00 11.08 7.87
CA VAL A 119 -2.20 10.18 8.70
C VAL A 119 -3.09 9.15 9.41
N SER A 120 -4.25 9.57 9.91
CA SER A 120 -5.21 8.67 10.56
C SER A 120 -5.77 7.64 9.58
N ALA A 121 -6.14 8.08 8.38
CA ALA A 121 -6.61 7.19 7.32
C ALA A 121 -5.52 6.22 6.85
N LEU A 122 -4.28 6.68 6.66
CA LEU A 122 -3.16 5.81 6.28
C LEU A 122 -2.81 4.79 7.38
N ARG A 123 -2.95 5.18 8.66
CA ARG A 123 -2.77 4.27 9.79
C ARG A 123 -3.83 3.17 9.83
N ARG A 124 -5.10 3.50 9.55
CA ARG A 124 -6.17 2.48 9.45
C ARG A 124 -5.89 1.50 8.32
N GLU A 125 -5.48 2.02 7.17
CA GLU A 125 -5.09 1.21 6.01
C GLU A 125 -3.91 0.28 6.34
N ASP A 126 -2.85 0.76 6.99
CA ASP A 126 -1.74 -0.08 7.46
C ASP A 126 -2.19 -1.19 8.43
N LEU A 127 -3.14 -0.90 9.33
CA LEU A 127 -3.68 -1.91 10.24
C LEU A 127 -4.40 -3.03 9.48
N LEU A 128 -5.18 -2.69 8.44
CA LEU A 128 -5.85 -3.67 7.58
C LEU A 128 -4.84 -4.57 6.88
N TYR A 129 -3.77 -3.99 6.30
CA TYR A 129 -2.69 -4.77 5.68
C TYR A 129 -2.02 -5.75 6.65
N ARG A 130 -1.75 -5.31 7.88
CA ARG A 130 -1.02 -6.13 8.88
C ARG A 130 -1.88 -7.17 9.59
N ARG A 131 -3.20 -7.08 9.49
CA ARG A 131 -4.14 -7.95 10.20
C ARG A 131 -5.01 -8.69 9.20
N GLU A 132 -6.17 -8.12 8.86
CA GLU A 132 -7.23 -8.80 8.10
C GLU A 132 -6.76 -9.20 6.70
N LEU A 133 -5.90 -8.40 6.07
CA LEU A 133 -5.36 -8.67 4.72
C LEU A 133 -4.00 -9.38 4.72
N ALA A 134 -3.41 -9.68 5.88
CA ALA A 134 -2.10 -10.34 5.94
C ALA A 134 -2.05 -11.68 5.18
N PRO A 135 -3.09 -12.55 5.21
CA PRO A 135 -3.11 -13.78 4.41
C PRO A 135 -3.13 -13.56 2.90
N LEU A 136 -3.46 -12.34 2.44
CA LEU A 136 -3.58 -11.98 1.03
C LEU A 136 -2.37 -11.20 0.48
N ALA A 137 -1.36 -10.96 1.32
CA ALA A 137 -0.17 -10.19 0.96
C ALA A 137 0.63 -10.87 -0.18
N GLY A 138 0.83 -10.16 -1.28
CA GLY A 138 1.43 -10.67 -2.51
C GLY A 138 0.53 -11.60 -3.33
N ILE A 139 -0.73 -11.79 -2.94
CA ILE A 139 -1.70 -12.67 -3.61
C ILE A 139 -2.84 -11.87 -4.22
N ALA A 140 -3.48 -11.02 -3.42
CA ALA A 140 -4.58 -10.16 -3.82
C ALA A 140 -4.37 -8.70 -3.40
N VAL A 141 -3.43 -8.43 -2.51
CA VAL A 141 -3.01 -7.09 -2.12
C VAL A 141 -1.48 -7.01 -2.08
N PRO A 142 -0.85 -5.83 -2.21
CA PRO A 142 0.62 -5.73 -2.14
C PRO A 142 1.17 -6.12 -0.77
N GLN A 143 2.41 -6.60 -0.73
CA GLN A 143 3.13 -6.76 0.54
C GLN A 143 3.44 -5.40 1.17
N THR A 144 3.44 -5.34 2.51
CA THR A 144 3.87 -4.16 3.28
C THR A 144 5.15 -4.45 4.04
N TYR A 145 6.06 -3.48 4.06
CA TYR A 145 7.38 -3.62 4.68
C TYR A 145 7.54 -2.78 5.95
N GLY A 146 6.61 -1.87 6.21
CA GLY A 146 6.56 -1.14 7.47
C GLY A 146 5.81 0.18 7.39
N PHE A 147 5.38 0.64 8.57
CA PHE A 147 4.70 1.90 8.76
C PHE A 147 5.50 2.78 9.72
N TYR A 148 5.75 4.01 9.31
CA TYR A 148 6.60 4.97 10.00
C TYR A 148 5.84 6.29 10.19
N THR A 149 6.03 6.93 11.34
CA THR A 149 5.36 8.19 11.68
C THR A 149 6.35 9.23 12.20
N GLY A 150 6.03 10.51 12.04
CA GLY A 150 6.83 11.63 12.52
C GLY A 150 6.09 12.96 12.38
N GLY A 151 6.84 14.05 12.30
CA GLY A 151 6.28 15.41 12.27
C GLY A 151 5.92 15.94 13.66
N THR A 152 5.14 17.03 13.70
CA THR A 152 4.67 17.64 14.95
C THR A 152 3.20 17.31 15.20
N MET A 153 2.69 17.58 16.41
CA MET A 153 1.26 17.41 16.70
C MET A 153 0.36 18.23 15.77
N ALA A 154 0.82 19.42 15.35
CA ALA A 154 0.08 20.29 14.43
C ALA A 154 0.21 19.87 12.95
N ALA A 155 1.25 19.12 12.61
CA ALA A 155 1.53 18.68 11.25
C ALA A 155 2.10 17.26 11.26
N PRO A 156 1.28 16.25 11.61
CA PRO A 156 1.74 14.88 11.66
C PRO A 156 2.03 14.38 10.26
N THR A 157 2.98 13.45 10.16
CA THR A 157 3.37 12.81 8.92
C THR A 157 3.46 11.31 9.12
N ALA A 158 3.13 10.55 8.08
CA ALA A 158 3.25 9.10 8.08
C ALA A 158 3.65 8.58 6.71
N CYS A 159 4.28 7.41 6.71
CA CYS A 159 4.74 6.72 5.53
C CYS A 159 4.48 5.23 5.68
N LEU A 160 3.81 4.65 4.68
CA LEU A 160 3.67 3.22 4.51
C LEU A 160 4.60 2.78 3.37
N ILE A 161 5.48 1.83 3.65
CA ILE A 161 6.37 1.21 2.67
C ILE A 161 5.71 -0.07 2.18
N MET A 162 5.56 -0.19 0.86
CA MET A 162 4.84 -1.28 0.21
C MET A 162 5.63 -1.81 -0.97
N GLU A 163 5.21 -2.97 -1.44
CA GLU A 163 5.65 -3.55 -2.70
C GLU A 163 5.37 -2.63 -3.89
N LEU A 164 6.39 -2.42 -4.73
CA LEU A 164 6.24 -1.67 -5.98
C LEU A 164 5.60 -2.55 -7.05
N CYS A 165 4.33 -2.29 -7.34
CA CYS A 165 3.57 -2.97 -8.39
C CYS A 165 3.63 -2.14 -9.67
N ALA A 166 4.70 -2.30 -10.44
CA ALA A 166 4.92 -1.63 -11.71
C ALA A 166 5.23 -2.65 -12.79
N SER A 167 4.21 -3.40 -13.22
CA SER A 167 4.34 -4.32 -14.36
C SER A 167 4.15 -3.60 -15.68
N THR A 168 5.08 -3.80 -16.61
CA THR A 168 4.90 -3.47 -18.04
C THR A 168 4.29 -4.63 -18.82
N GLU A 169 4.10 -5.80 -18.19
CA GLU A 169 3.41 -6.92 -18.80
C GLU A 169 1.92 -6.56 -18.93
N ILE A 170 1.50 -6.31 -20.17
CA ILE A 170 0.10 -6.06 -20.48
C ILE A 170 -0.59 -7.42 -20.53
N LEU A 171 -1.66 -7.60 -19.75
CA LEU A 171 -2.58 -8.71 -19.99
C LEU A 171 -3.11 -8.57 -21.41
N LYS A 172 -2.81 -9.56 -22.26
CA LYS A 172 -3.17 -9.53 -23.69
C LYS A 172 -4.68 -9.47 -23.91
N SER A 173 -5.46 -9.90 -22.93
CA SER A 173 -6.92 -9.89 -22.97
C SER A 173 -7.46 -8.97 -21.87
N PRO A 174 -8.26 -7.95 -22.23
CA PRO A 174 -9.00 -7.13 -21.27
C PRO A 174 -10.00 -7.95 -20.43
N ASP A 175 -10.59 -9.01 -21.02
CA ASP A 175 -11.49 -9.92 -20.30
C ASP A 175 -10.75 -10.67 -19.20
N GLU A 176 -9.49 -11.05 -19.45
CA GLU A 176 -8.65 -11.70 -18.44
C GLU A 176 -8.30 -10.73 -17.29
N PHE A 177 -8.10 -9.45 -17.60
CA PHE A 177 -7.94 -8.43 -16.56
C PHE A 177 -9.22 -8.31 -15.71
N CYS A 178 -10.40 -8.18 -16.33
CA CYS A 178 -11.68 -8.13 -15.61
C CYS A 178 -11.83 -9.34 -14.68
N ARG A 179 -11.60 -10.54 -15.21
CA ARG A 179 -11.70 -11.79 -14.46
C ARG A 179 -10.75 -11.79 -13.25
N LEU A 180 -9.49 -11.40 -13.44
CA LEU A 180 -8.51 -11.35 -12.35
C LEU A 180 -8.82 -10.25 -11.34
N ALA A 181 -9.32 -9.09 -11.77
CA ALA A 181 -9.74 -8.01 -10.89
C ALA A 181 -10.91 -8.45 -9.99
N MET A 182 -11.93 -9.10 -10.57
CA MET A 182 -13.06 -9.64 -9.80
C MET A 182 -12.61 -10.75 -8.85
N LEU A 183 -11.76 -11.69 -9.28
CA LEU A 183 -11.20 -12.70 -8.40
C LEU A 183 -10.41 -12.10 -7.22
N THR A 184 -9.67 -11.02 -7.48
CA THR A 184 -8.91 -10.29 -6.45
C THR A 184 -9.86 -9.66 -5.44
N LEU A 185 -10.94 -9.02 -5.91
CA LEU A 185 -11.94 -8.41 -5.06
C LEU A 185 -12.70 -9.45 -4.23
N CYS A 186 -13.13 -10.57 -4.84
CA CYS A 186 -13.77 -11.67 -4.11
C CYS A 186 -12.88 -12.19 -2.97
N LYS A 187 -11.56 -12.37 -3.19
CA LYS A 187 -10.64 -12.79 -2.12
C LYS A 187 -10.60 -11.82 -0.94
N VAL A 188 -10.62 -10.52 -1.22
CA VAL A 188 -10.67 -9.46 -0.20
C VAL A 188 -11.98 -9.53 0.58
N HIS A 189 -13.10 -9.74 -0.10
CA HIS A 189 -14.41 -9.94 0.53
C HIS A 189 -14.48 -11.22 1.36
N SER A 190 -13.88 -12.32 0.89
CA SER A 190 -13.76 -13.57 1.67
C SER A 190 -12.92 -13.39 2.94
N ALA A 191 -12.01 -12.42 2.97
CA ALA A 191 -11.29 -12.02 4.18
C ALA A 191 -12.11 -11.10 5.10
N GLY A 192 -13.39 -10.87 4.78
CA GLY A 192 -14.31 -10.06 5.58
C GLY A 192 -14.06 -8.56 5.44
N ILE A 193 -13.49 -8.10 4.32
CA ILE A 193 -13.20 -6.69 4.05
C ILE A 193 -13.94 -6.21 2.80
N MET A 194 -14.60 -5.06 2.91
CA MET A 194 -15.14 -4.27 1.80
C MET A 194 -14.25 -3.05 1.59
N HIS A 195 -13.94 -2.71 0.35
CA HIS A 195 -13.10 -1.56 0.03
C HIS A 195 -13.80 -0.22 0.30
N ASN A 196 -15.12 -0.19 0.12
CA ASN A 196 -16.03 0.89 0.45
C ASN A 196 -15.72 2.19 -0.32
N THR A 197 -15.43 2.03 -1.61
CA THR A 197 -15.24 3.11 -2.58
C THR A 197 -15.90 2.76 -3.91
N SER A 198 -16.01 3.73 -4.81
CA SER A 198 -16.33 3.45 -6.20
C SER A 198 -15.10 2.82 -6.85
N LEU A 199 -15.01 1.48 -6.84
CA LEU A 199 -13.89 0.75 -7.41
C LEU A 199 -13.76 1.07 -8.91
N ASP A 200 -12.56 1.51 -9.28
CA ASP A 200 -12.18 1.89 -10.63
C ASP A 200 -10.81 1.31 -10.97
N LEU A 201 -10.38 1.42 -12.23
CA LEU A 201 -9.12 0.82 -12.70
C LEU A 201 -7.87 1.34 -11.98
N ARG A 202 -7.95 2.43 -11.21
CA ARG A 202 -6.82 2.98 -10.45
C ARG A 202 -6.56 2.25 -9.13
N HIS A 203 -7.56 1.53 -8.64
CA HIS A 203 -7.46 0.71 -7.42
C HIS A 203 -6.83 -0.65 -7.71
N PHE A 204 -6.62 -1.01 -8.98
CA PHE A 204 -6.00 -2.25 -9.40
C PHE A 204 -4.62 -1.97 -9.97
N VAL A 205 -3.62 -2.68 -9.44
CA VAL A 205 -2.22 -2.61 -9.91
C VAL A 205 -1.78 -3.99 -10.38
N MET A 206 -0.78 -4.04 -11.27
CA MET A 206 -0.26 -5.30 -11.79
C MET A 206 1.16 -5.57 -11.32
N LYS A 207 1.44 -6.85 -11.05
CA LYS A 207 2.78 -7.40 -10.79
C LYS A 207 2.94 -8.68 -11.62
N GLY A 208 3.70 -8.60 -12.71
CA GLY A 208 3.69 -9.64 -13.74
C GLY A 208 2.28 -9.85 -14.27
N LYS A 209 1.76 -11.08 -14.16
CA LYS A 209 0.40 -11.48 -14.54
C LYS A 209 -0.62 -11.44 -13.39
N GLN A 210 -0.23 -10.96 -12.21
CA GLN A 210 -1.12 -10.85 -11.06
C GLN A 210 -1.74 -9.46 -10.99
N VAL A 211 -3.04 -9.41 -10.68
CA VAL A 211 -3.77 -8.19 -10.33
C VAL A 211 -3.85 -8.11 -8.81
N LEU A 212 -3.58 -6.93 -8.26
CA LEU A 212 -3.62 -6.67 -6.83
C LEU A 212 -4.49 -5.43 -6.57
N LEU A 213 -5.26 -5.45 -5.48
CA LEU A 213 -6.11 -4.35 -5.04
C LEU A 213 -5.34 -3.45 -4.07
N VAL A 214 -5.50 -2.12 -4.20
CA VAL A 214 -4.82 -1.12 -3.37
C VAL A 214 -5.78 -0.04 -2.85
N ASP A 215 -5.28 0.82 -1.95
CA ASP A 215 -5.97 2.00 -1.41
C ASP A 215 -7.12 1.72 -0.43
N PHE A 216 -6.85 0.94 0.61
CA PHE A 216 -7.83 0.56 1.66
C PHE A 216 -8.08 1.67 2.69
N ALA A 217 -7.94 2.94 2.32
CA ALA A 217 -8.10 4.08 3.23
C ALA A 217 -9.52 4.21 3.81
N ARG A 218 -10.50 3.73 3.04
CA ARG A 218 -11.94 3.79 3.33
C ARG A 218 -12.55 2.43 3.66
N ALA A 219 -11.74 1.37 3.56
CA ALA A 219 -12.17 0.01 3.74
C ALA A 219 -12.66 -0.27 5.16
N MET A 220 -13.55 -1.23 5.27
CA MET A 220 -14.20 -1.60 6.52
C MET A 220 -14.47 -3.10 6.58
N ALA A 221 -14.65 -3.60 7.80
CA ALA A 221 -15.09 -4.97 8.02
C ALA A 221 -16.49 -5.17 7.42
N HIS A 222 -16.65 -6.27 6.68
CA HIS A 222 -17.85 -6.63 5.96
C HIS A 222 -17.92 -8.16 5.84
N PRO A 223 -18.79 -8.84 6.60
CA PRO A 223 -19.07 -10.26 6.37
C PRO A 223 -19.82 -10.39 5.04
N CYS A 224 -19.13 -10.87 4.01
CA CYS A 224 -19.70 -11.06 2.68
C CYS A 224 -20.23 -12.49 2.54
N GLY A 225 -21.55 -12.68 2.55
CA GLY A 225 -22.18 -13.99 2.33
C GLY A 225 -21.88 -14.58 0.94
N ASN A 226 -21.71 -13.70 -0.05
CA ASN A 226 -21.57 -14.06 -1.46
C ASN A 226 -20.22 -13.60 -2.05
N ALA A 227 -19.10 -13.98 -1.43
CA ALA A 227 -17.76 -13.67 -1.93
C ALA A 227 -17.31 -14.57 -3.10
N HIS A 228 -18.22 -14.84 -4.04
CA HIS A 228 -17.98 -15.70 -5.20
C HIS A 228 -18.04 -14.88 -6.49
N PRO A 229 -17.14 -15.12 -7.46
CA PRO A 229 -17.25 -14.49 -8.77
C PRO A 229 -18.48 -15.06 -9.49
N ILE A 230 -19.51 -14.25 -9.67
CA ILE A 230 -20.65 -14.63 -10.50
C ILE A 230 -20.23 -14.38 -11.95
N LEU A 231 -20.19 -15.43 -12.77
CA LEU A 231 -20.03 -15.26 -14.20
C LEU A 231 -21.39 -14.84 -14.78
N TYR A 232 -21.53 -13.57 -15.12
CA TYR A 232 -22.77 -12.93 -15.62
C TYR A 232 -23.43 -13.63 -16.83
N LYS A 233 -22.79 -14.64 -17.46
CA LYS A 233 -23.32 -15.35 -18.62
C LYS A 233 -24.29 -16.49 -18.30
N ASP A 234 -24.34 -16.99 -17.07
CA ASP A 234 -25.18 -18.15 -16.74
C ASP A 234 -26.43 -17.80 -15.91
N SER A 235 -26.55 -16.58 -15.38
CA SER A 235 -27.62 -16.22 -14.43
C SER A 235 -28.91 -15.70 -15.05
N TYR A 236 -28.95 -15.37 -16.35
CA TYR A 236 -30.16 -14.76 -16.94
C TYR A 236 -31.16 -15.75 -17.56
N SER A 237 -30.81 -17.03 -17.69
CA SER A 237 -31.62 -17.99 -18.45
C SER A 237 -32.34 -19.07 -17.64
N GLN A 238 -32.14 -19.20 -16.32
CA GLN A 238 -32.59 -20.44 -15.65
C GLN A 238 -33.16 -20.41 -14.22
N ILE A 239 -33.55 -19.28 -13.62
CA ILE A 239 -34.24 -19.35 -12.30
C ILE A 239 -35.47 -18.44 -12.30
N MET A 240 -36.59 -19.02 -12.73
CA MET A 240 -37.90 -18.63 -12.23
C MET A 240 -38.25 -19.58 -11.08
N ASP A 241 -38.65 -18.96 -9.98
CA ASP A 241 -39.46 -19.45 -8.87
C ASP A 241 -38.79 -20.20 -7.71
N ASP A 242 -38.89 -19.50 -6.58
CA ASP A 242 -38.68 -19.83 -5.17
C ASP A 242 -37.27 -19.79 -4.57
N GLU A 243 -37.22 -19.11 -3.41
CA GLU A 243 -36.20 -19.15 -2.37
C GLU A 243 -35.11 -18.05 -2.37
N GLN A 244 -35.50 -16.89 -1.81
CA GLN A 244 -34.66 -15.85 -1.17
C GLN A 244 -33.16 -15.90 -1.49
N ASP A 245 -32.79 -15.45 -2.69
CA ASP A 245 -31.40 -15.14 -3.02
C ASP A 245 -30.87 -14.11 -2.01
N GLU A 246 -29.87 -14.49 -1.22
CA GLU A 246 -29.20 -13.57 -0.30
C GLU A 246 -28.74 -12.32 -1.06
N PRO A 247 -28.89 -11.12 -0.47
CA PRO A 247 -28.58 -9.89 -1.16
C PRO A 247 -27.12 -9.90 -1.63
N GLU A 248 -26.94 -9.79 -2.95
CA GLU A 248 -25.64 -9.65 -3.57
C GLU A 248 -24.87 -8.48 -2.94
N CYS A 249 -23.57 -8.65 -2.72
CA CYS A 249 -22.76 -7.58 -2.20
C CYS A 249 -22.71 -6.40 -3.19
N GLU A 250 -23.28 -5.26 -2.81
CA GLU A 250 -23.43 -4.09 -3.67
C GLU A 250 -22.10 -3.60 -4.27
N GLU A 251 -20.99 -3.71 -3.51
CA GLU A 251 -19.66 -3.35 -4.02
C GLU A 251 -19.20 -4.28 -5.15
N LEU A 252 -19.46 -5.59 -5.06
CA LEU A 252 -19.08 -6.55 -6.11
C LEU A 252 -19.83 -6.28 -7.42
N VAL A 253 -21.15 -6.08 -7.33
CA VAL A 253 -22.01 -5.80 -8.49
C VAL A 253 -21.61 -4.49 -9.18
N LYS A 254 -21.35 -3.44 -8.38
CA LYS A 254 -20.89 -2.14 -8.90
C LYS A 254 -19.48 -2.25 -9.50
N ALA A 255 -18.58 -2.97 -8.85
CA ALA A 255 -17.22 -3.15 -9.32
C ALA A 255 -17.19 -3.84 -10.68
N GLU A 256 -17.98 -4.92 -10.85
CA GLU A 256 -18.08 -5.62 -12.13
C GLU A 256 -18.48 -4.66 -13.25
N SER A 257 -19.61 -3.97 -13.09
CA SER A 257 -20.13 -3.00 -14.07
C SER A 257 -19.11 -1.89 -14.38
N ASN A 258 -18.49 -1.31 -13.34
CA ASN A 258 -17.57 -0.19 -13.48
C ASN A 258 -16.26 -0.59 -14.18
N ILE A 259 -15.71 -1.78 -13.86
CA ILE A 259 -14.46 -2.27 -14.44
C ILE A 259 -14.68 -2.57 -15.93
N PHE A 260 -15.76 -3.28 -16.27
CA PHE A 260 -16.08 -3.58 -17.67
C PHE A 260 -16.26 -2.32 -18.50
N TRP A 261 -17.00 -1.33 -17.99
CA TRP A 261 -17.25 -0.09 -18.71
C TRP A 261 -15.96 0.71 -18.97
N GLN A 262 -15.10 0.87 -17.96
CA GLN A 262 -13.84 1.61 -18.11
C GLN A 262 -12.86 0.93 -19.06
N ILE A 263 -12.85 -0.40 -19.11
CA ILE A 263 -12.02 -1.13 -20.05
C ILE A 263 -12.54 -0.95 -21.48
N ALA A 264 -13.85 -1.07 -21.69
CA ALA A 264 -14.46 -0.84 -23.00
C ALA A 264 -14.19 0.58 -23.52
N GLU A 265 -14.20 1.58 -22.62
CA GLU A 265 -13.85 2.97 -22.97
C GLU A 265 -12.39 3.12 -23.41
N LYS A 266 -11.44 2.46 -22.73
CA LYS A 266 -10.00 2.55 -23.04
C LYS A 266 -9.57 1.81 -24.32
N LEU A 267 -10.40 0.90 -24.83
CA LEU A 267 -10.12 0.12 -26.04
C LEU A 267 -10.70 0.75 -27.31
N ARG A 268 -11.49 1.82 -27.18
CA ARG A 268 -11.98 2.62 -28.31
C ARG A 268 -10.95 3.66 -28.72
#